data_AF-A0A183J2K0-F1
#
_entry.id   AF-A0A183J2K0-F1
#
_cell.length_a   1.000
_cell.length_b   1.000
_cell.length_c   1.000
_cell.angle_alpha   90.00
_cell.angle_beta   90.00
_cell.angle_gamma   90.00
#
_symmetry.space_group_name_H-M   'P 1'
#
loop_
_entity.id
_entity.type
_entity.pdbx_description
1 polymer ?
#
loop_
_entity_poly.entity_id
_entity_poly.type
_entity_poly.pdbx_seq_one_letter_code
_entity_poly.pdbx_strand_id
1 'polypeptide(L)'
;MAQSDFSDDDFEDAFMSSEAAKSIGIQPCEKNTIKVLEDFGFSFRPYEIQQCFMQEMYKVLENGRIGIFESPTGTGKSLSLLCASISWLKNFEAMHLAEMQRLTENNSSKTDTSNWLEEFEQEKELKQLRFEAEAELKKRQELGERLKHANESLMGKQ
;
A
#
# COMPACT_ATOMS: atom_id res chain seq x y z
N MET A 1 -22.75 -14.49 -51.85
CA MET A 1 -22.58 -13.45 -50.81
C MET A 1 -22.99 -14.08 -49.49
N ALA A 2 -22.02 -14.63 -48.77
CA ALA A 2 -22.17 -14.98 -47.37
C ALA A 2 -21.20 -14.06 -46.63
N GLN A 3 -21.74 -13.07 -45.93
CA GLN A 3 -20.99 -12.33 -44.93
C GLN A 3 -20.84 -13.30 -43.76
N SER A 4 -19.63 -13.79 -43.54
CA SER A 4 -19.27 -14.44 -42.28
C SER A 4 -19.19 -13.33 -41.24
N ASP A 5 -20.17 -13.31 -40.34
CA ASP A 5 -20.15 -12.48 -39.14
C ASP A 5 -18.84 -12.74 -38.40
N PHE A 6 -17.99 -11.73 -38.38
CA PHE A 6 -16.72 -11.73 -37.66
C PHE A 6 -17.09 -11.44 -36.20
N SER A 7 -17.23 -12.50 -35.42
CA SER A 7 -17.52 -12.47 -33.98
C SER A 7 -16.41 -11.73 -33.24
N ASP A 8 -16.77 -10.90 -32.25
CA ASP A 8 -15.81 -10.19 -31.39
C ASP A 8 -14.83 -11.13 -30.68
N ASP A 9 -15.19 -12.41 -30.52
CA ASP A 9 -14.34 -13.47 -29.97
C ASP A 9 -13.09 -13.75 -30.84
N ASP A 10 -13.17 -13.60 -32.16
CA ASP A 10 -12.03 -13.83 -33.07
C ASP A 10 -10.96 -12.72 -32.95
N PHE A 11 -11.35 -11.53 -32.49
CA PHE A 11 -10.42 -10.42 -32.25
C PHE A 11 -9.63 -10.61 -30.94
N GLU A 12 -10.27 -11.12 -29.88
CA GLU A 12 -9.59 -11.40 -28.62
C GLU A 12 -8.52 -12.50 -28.79
N ASP A 13 -8.83 -13.60 -29.48
CA ASP A 13 -7.88 -14.70 -29.68
C ASP A 13 -6.68 -14.30 -30.55
N ALA A 14 -6.92 -13.47 -31.58
CA ALA A 14 -5.85 -12.95 -32.44
C ALA A 14 -4.96 -11.92 -31.71
N PHE A 15 -5.54 -11.11 -30.84
CA PHE A 15 -4.80 -10.14 -30.04
C PHE A 15 -3.95 -10.82 -28.96
N MET A 16 -4.52 -11.82 -28.27
CA MET A 16 -3.85 -12.62 -27.24
C MET A 16 -2.71 -13.48 -27.77
N SER A 17 -2.75 -13.89 -29.05
CA SER A 17 -1.65 -14.61 -29.71
C SER A 17 -0.51 -13.72 -30.21
N SER A 18 -0.65 -12.38 -30.19
CA SER A 18 0.38 -11.49 -30.75
C SER A 18 1.53 -11.24 -29.77
N GLU A 19 2.77 -11.18 -30.28
CA GLU A 19 3.95 -10.76 -29.50
C GLU A 19 3.83 -9.32 -28.97
N ALA A 20 2.95 -8.50 -29.55
CA ALA A 20 2.62 -7.19 -29.04
C ALA A 20 1.98 -7.28 -27.66
N ALA A 21 1.01 -8.17 -27.43
CA ALA A 21 0.36 -8.38 -26.12
C ALA A 21 1.36 -8.74 -25.00
N LYS A 22 2.40 -9.53 -25.33
CA LYS A 22 3.53 -9.83 -24.43
C LYS A 22 4.40 -8.61 -24.12
N SER A 23 4.53 -7.67 -25.04
CA SER A 23 5.32 -6.44 -24.87
C SER A 23 4.56 -5.31 -24.16
N ILE A 24 3.21 -5.31 -24.19
CA ILE A 24 2.36 -4.32 -23.46
C ILE A 24 2.06 -4.74 -22.03
N GLY A 25 2.58 -5.89 -21.56
CA GLY A 25 2.47 -6.30 -20.17
C GLY A 25 1.05 -6.64 -19.71
N ILE A 26 0.14 -6.97 -20.64
CA ILE A 26 -1.16 -7.54 -20.26
C ILE A 26 -0.90 -9.00 -19.87
N GLN A 27 -0.54 -9.21 -18.60
CA GLN A 27 -0.46 -10.54 -18.03
C GLN A 27 -1.86 -11.01 -17.61
N PRO A 28 -2.27 -12.23 -17.99
CA PRO A 28 -3.40 -12.91 -17.36
C PRO A 28 -3.16 -12.95 -15.85
N CYS A 29 -4.23 -12.81 -15.07
CA CYS A 29 -4.15 -12.83 -13.61
C CYS A 29 -3.62 -14.19 -13.13
N GLU A 30 -2.30 -14.31 -13.00
CA GLU A 30 -1.67 -15.46 -12.37
C GLU A 30 -2.14 -15.47 -10.92
N LYS A 31 -2.71 -16.60 -10.48
CA LYS A 31 -3.10 -16.88 -9.09
C LYS A 31 -1.86 -17.03 -8.20
N ASN A 32 -0.86 -16.17 -8.38
CA ASN A 32 0.34 -16.15 -7.60
C ASN A 32 -0.02 -15.65 -6.22
N THR A 33 0.13 -16.56 -5.27
CA THR A 33 -0.09 -16.41 -3.83
C THR A 33 0.83 -15.33 -3.27
N ILE A 34 0.49 -14.07 -3.51
CA ILE A 34 1.04 -12.98 -2.74
C ILE A 34 0.25 -12.96 -1.43
N LYS A 35 0.94 -13.03 -0.30
CA LYS A 35 0.38 -12.81 1.05
C LYS A 35 -0.09 -11.36 1.26
N VAL A 36 -0.59 -10.68 0.22
CA VAL A 36 -1.14 -9.34 0.33
C VAL A 36 -2.61 -9.49 0.70
N LEU A 37 -2.92 -8.95 1.87
CA LEU A 37 -4.25 -8.71 2.45
C LEU A 37 -5.40 -9.29 1.64
N GLU A 38 -5.99 -10.38 2.14
CA GLU A 38 -7.29 -10.90 1.67
C GLU A 38 -8.40 -9.83 1.70
N ASP A 39 -8.15 -8.67 2.32
CA ASP A 39 -9.11 -7.60 2.50
C ASP A 39 -8.53 -6.23 2.09
N PHE A 40 -8.90 -5.76 0.89
CA PHE A 40 -8.69 -4.37 0.45
C PHE A 40 -9.74 -3.39 1.03
N GLY A 41 -10.52 -3.81 2.02
CA GLY A 41 -11.58 -3.02 2.66
C GLY A 41 -12.81 -2.88 1.76
N PHE A 42 -13.07 -3.86 0.91
CA PHE A 42 -14.21 -3.84 -0.02
C PHE A 42 -15.50 -4.20 0.72
N SER A 43 -16.52 -3.34 0.65
CA SER A 43 -17.80 -3.57 1.34
C SER A 43 -18.61 -4.74 0.79
N PHE A 44 -18.28 -5.21 -0.42
CA PHE A 44 -18.89 -6.34 -1.12
C PHE A 44 -17.78 -7.20 -1.72
N ARG A 45 -18.06 -8.48 -1.98
CA ARG A 45 -17.08 -9.39 -2.59
C ARG A 45 -16.60 -8.81 -3.93
N PRO A 46 -15.31 -8.41 -4.06
CA PRO A 46 -14.82 -7.80 -5.28
C PRO A 46 -14.84 -8.81 -6.44
N TYR A 47 -15.13 -8.34 -7.64
CA TYR A 47 -15.02 -9.16 -8.85
C TYR A 47 -13.57 -9.61 -9.05
N GLU A 48 -13.36 -10.77 -9.67
CA GLU A 48 -12.01 -11.31 -9.90
C GLU A 48 -11.10 -10.30 -10.61
N ILE A 49 -11.63 -9.61 -11.63
CA ILE A 49 -10.90 -8.55 -12.35
C ILE A 49 -10.48 -7.37 -11.45
N GLN A 50 -11.30 -6.99 -10.46
CA GLN A 50 -10.96 -5.94 -9.50
C GLN A 50 -9.87 -6.40 -8.54
N GLN A 51 -9.92 -7.67 -8.10
CA GLN A 51 -8.89 -8.24 -7.22
C GLN A 51 -7.53 -8.24 -7.93
N CYS A 52 -7.50 -8.70 -9.18
CA CYS A 52 -6.28 -8.70 -9.99
C CYS A 52 -5.72 -7.29 -10.19
N PHE A 53 -6.59 -6.32 -10.51
CA PHE A 53 -6.21 -4.92 -10.63
C PHE A 53 -5.59 -4.38 -9.32
N MET A 54 -6.23 -4.63 -8.17
CA MET A 54 -5.74 -4.17 -6.87
C MET A 54 -4.42 -4.82 -6.48
N GLN A 55 -4.25 -6.11 -6.75
CA GLN A 55 -3.01 -6.84 -6.49
C GLN A 55 -1.85 -6.31 -7.34
N GLU A 56 -2.04 -6.12 -8.64
CA GLU A 56 -0.99 -5.58 -9.51
C GLU A 56 -0.65 -4.13 -9.16
N MET A 57 -1.66 -3.32 -8.84
CA MET A 57 -1.44 -1.97 -8.31
C MET A 57 -0.59 -1.98 -7.04
N TYR A 58 -0.92 -2.85 -6.09
CA TYR A 58 -0.18 -2.96 -4.84
C TYR A 58 1.29 -3.32 -5.08
N LYS A 59 1.57 -4.29 -5.96
CA LYS A 59 2.94 -4.69 -6.33
C LYS A 59 3.72 -3.55 -6.95
N VAL A 60 3.09 -2.76 -7.82
CA VAL A 60 3.74 -1.60 -8.46
C VAL A 60 4.10 -0.54 -7.43
N LEU A 61 3.20 -0.27 -6.46
CA LEU A 61 3.46 0.65 -5.36
C LEU A 61 4.57 0.16 -4.45
N GLU A 62 4.58 -1.12 -4.07
CA GLU A 62 5.62 -1.74 -3.24
C GLU A 62 7.00 -1.68 -3.90
N ASN A 63 7.05 -1.86 -5.22
CA ASN A 63 8.29 -1.76 -6.00
C ASN A 63 8.69 -0.31 -6.35
N GLY A 64 7.88 0.70 -6.00
CA GLY A 64 8.14 2.09 -6.34
C GLY A 64 8.20 2.37 -7.84
N ARG A 65 7.45 1.60 -8.66
CA ARG A 65 7.45 1.70 -10.12
C ARG A 65 6.22 2.45 -10.63
N ILE A 66 6.23 2.80 -11.91
CA ILE A 66 5.06 3.32 -12.62
C ILE A 66 4.36 2.15 -13.33
N GLY A 67 3.06 2.00 -13.10
CA GLY A 67 2.22 0.98 -13.75
C GLY A 67 1.10 1.63 -14.53
N ILE A 68 0.84 1.13 -15.74
CA ILE A 68 -0.28 1.55 -16.59
C ILE A 68 -1.34 0.46 -16.48
N PHE A 69 -2.54 0.82 -16.03
CA PHE A 69 -3.61 -0.14 -15.76
C PHE A 69 -4.88 0.21 -16.53
N GLU A 70 -5.16 -0.58 -17.56
CA GLU A 70 -6.44 -0.57 -18.26
C GLU A 70 -7.42 -1.49 -17.55
N SER A 71 -8.66 -1.02 -17.37
CA SER A 71 -9.73 -1.82 -16.79
C SER A 71 -11.03 -1.56 -17.55
N PRO A 72 -11.85 -2.58 -17.84
CA PRO A 72 -13.12 -2.40 -18.55
C PRO A 72 -14.03 -1.38 -17.83
N THR A 73 -14.62 -0.47 -18.61
CA THR A 73 -15.44 0.63 -18.10
C THR A 73 -16.65 0.11 -17.32
N GLY A 74 -16.91 0.68 -16.13
CA GLY A 74 -18.06 0.31 -15.29
C GLY A 74 -17.75 -0.68 -14.16
N THR A 75 -16.53 -1.23 -14.09
CA THR A 75 -16.12 -2.16 -13.01
C THR A 75 -15.53 -1.46 -11.78
N GLY A 76 -15.85 -0.20 -11.52
CA GLY A 76 -15.41 0.49 -10.30
C GLY A 76 -13.88 0.70 -10.19
N LYS A 77 -13.24 1.11 -11.29
CA LYS A 77 -11.79 1.44 -11.35
C LYS A 77 -11.38 2.39 -10.22
N SER A 78 -12.13 3.48 -10.03
CA SER A 78 -11.82 4.49 -9.00
C SER A 78 -11.84 3.91 -7.59
N LEU A 79 -12.82 3.05 -7.28
CA LEU A 79 -12.91 2.39 -5.98
C LEU A 79 -11.74 1.42 -5.77
N SER A 80 -11.48 0.57 -6.77
CA SER A 80 -10.37 -0.39 -6.74
C SER A 80 -9.02 0.31 -6.57
N LEU A 81 -8.81 1.42 -7.28
CA LEU A 81 -7.64 2.28 -7.17
C LEU A 81 -7.44 2.81 -5.75
N LEU A 82 -8.49 3.39 -5.16
CA LEU A 82 -8.46 3.95 -3.81
C LEU A 82 -8.22 2.87 -2.76
N CYS A 83 -8.94 1.75 -2.83
CA CYS A 83 -8.80 0.62 -1.92
C CYS A 83 -7.39 0.04 -1.92
N ALA A 84 -6.79 -0.18 -3.10
CA ALA A 84 -5.41 -0.65 -3.21
C ALA A 84 -4.41 0.36 -2.64
N SER A 85 -4.55 1.64 -2.99
CA SER A 85 -3.65 2.70 -2.53
C SER A 85 -3.68 2.89 -1.01
N ILE A 86 -4.88 2.92 -0.42
CA ILE A 86 -5.04 3.06 1.03
C ILE A 86 -4.51 1.84 1.77
N SER A 87 -4.76 0.64 1.25
CA SER A 87 -4.27 -0.60 1.86
C SER A 87 -2.74 -0.66 1.84
N TRP A 88 -2.12 -0.24 0.74
CA TRP A 88 -0.67 -0.09 0.65
C TRP A 88 -0.13 0.92 1.65
N LEU A 89 -0.73 2.10 1.74
CA LEU A 89 -0.30 3.15 2.66
C LEU A 89 -0.36 2.70 4.12
N LYS A 90 -1.44 2.02 4.53
CA LYS A 90 -1.57 1.48 5.90
C LYS A 90 -0.47 0.47 6.23
N ASN A 91 -0.16 -0.42 5.28
CA ASN A 91 0.91 -1.40 5.47
C ASN A 91 2.28 -0.71 5.55
N PHE A 92 2.53 0.25 4.67
CA PHE A 92 3.76 1.03 4.66
C PHE A 92 3.98 1.77 5.99
N GLU A 93 2.94 2.42 6.53
CA GLU A 93 3.01 3.09 7.84
C GLU A 93 3.28 2.10 8.98
N ALA A 94 2.64 0.93 8.97
CA ALA A 94 2.85 -0.10 9.99
C ALA A 94 4.29 -0.65 9.97
N MET A 95 4.82 -0.93 8.77
CA MET A 95 6.20 -1.36 8.59
C MET A 95 7.19 -0.29 9.03
N HIS A 96 6.95 0.97 8.66
CA HIS A 96 7.80 2.10 9.05
C HIS A 96 7.80 2.33 10.57
N LEU A 97 6.64 2.19 11.22
CA LEU A 97 6.54 2.28 12.69
C LEU A 97 7.32 1.15 13.38
N ALA A 98 7.19 -0.08 12.89
CA ALA A 98 7.91 -1.24 13.42
C ALA A 98 9.43 -1.08 13.28
N GLU A 99 9.91 -0.53 12.16
CA GLU A 99 11.34 -0.26 11.97
C GLU A 99 11.84 0.82 12.94
N MET A 100 11.10 1.92 13.11
CA MET A 100 11.46 2.96 14.08
C MET A 100 11.52 2.46 15.53
N GLN A 101 10.60 1.57 15.92
CA GLN A 101 10.64 0.91 17.23
C GLN A 101 11.91 0.07 17.39
N ARG A 102 12.26 -0.74 16.38
CA ARG A 102 13.44 -1.59 16.40
C ARG A 102 14.76 -0.80 16.49
N LEU A 103 14.84 0.33 15.78
CA LEU A 103 16.00 1.23 15.85
C LEU A 103 16.16 1.88 17.24
N THR A 104 15.05 2.16 17.93
CA THR A 104 15.08 2.72 19.28
C THR A 104 15.57 1.69 20.31
N GLU A 105 15.28 0.41 20.12
CA GLU A 105 15.67 -0.68 21.03
C GLU A 105 17.15 -1.09 20.89
N ASN A 106 17.73 -1.02 19.68
CA ASN A 106 19.08 -1.52 19.39
C ASN A 106 20.24 -0.56 19.71
N ASN A 107 19.99 0.69 20.10
CA ASN A 107 21.04 1.67 20.43
C ASN A 107 21.71 1.47 21.81
N SER A 108 21.61 0.27 22.39
CA SER A 108 22.22 -0.08 23.69
C SER A 108 23.62 -0.73 23.59
N SER A 109 24.17 -0.91 22.39
CA SER A 109 25.50 -1.51 22.20
C SER A 109 26.59 -0.45 21.98
N LYS A 110 27.41 -0.25 23.02
CA LYS A 110 28.53 0.68 23.16
C LYS A 110 29.63 0.51 22.11
N THR A 111 30.27 1.62 21.72
CA THR A 111 31.61 1.64 21.14
C THR A 111 32.59 2.34 22.10
N ASP A 112 33.53 1.56 22.64
CA ASP A 112 34.73 2.03 23.35
C ASP A 112 35.59 2.91 22.43
N THR A 113 35.87 4.15 22.84
CA THR A 113 37.20 4.79 22.90
C THR A 113 37.04 6.30 23.13
N SER A 114 37.38 6.75 24.34
CA SER A 114 37.81 8.12 24.67
C SER A 114 37.12 9.29 23.95
N ASN A 115 35.82 9.54 24.18
CA ASN A 115 35.25 10.87 23.94
C ASN A 115 34.01 11.22 24.76
N TRP A 116 34.20 11.54 26.03
CA TRP A 116 33.12 11.96 26.95
C TRP A 116 32.37 13.22 26.50
N LEU A 117 32.98 14.07 25.66
CA LEU A 117 32.38 15.33 25.19
C LEU A 117 31.47 15.08 23.98
N GLU A 118 31.89 14.25 23.03
CA GLU A 118 31.00 13.78 21.95
C GLU A 118 29.87 12.90 22.49
N GLU A 119 30.09 12.09 23.53
CA GLU A 119 29.02 11.33 24.19
C GLU A 119 27.98 12.25 24.84
N PHE A 120 28.38 13.36 25.44
CA PHE A 120 27.43 14.31 26.03
C PHE A 120 26.64 15.07 24.95
N GLU A 121 27.29 15.41 23.84
CA GLU A 121 26.66 16.07 22.70
C GLU A 121 25.68 15.12 21.99
N GLN A 122 26.11 13.88 21.76
CA GLN A 122 25.28 12.79 21.24
C GLN A 122 24.16 12.42 22.21
N GLU A 123 24.39 12.42 23.51
CA GLU A 123 23.35 12.15 24.52
C GLU A 123 22.31 13.27 24.54
N LYS A 124 22.73 14.53 24.38
CA LYS A 124 21.81 15.66 24.25
C LYS A 124 21.00 15.55 22.98
N GLU A 125 21.63 15.25 21.84
CA GLU A 125 20.95 15.04 20.57
C GLU A 125 19.99 13.86 20.64
N LEU A 126 20.40 12.72 21.21
CA LEU A 126 19.52 11.56 21.43
C LEU A 126 18.36 11.92 22.35
N LYS A 127 18.60 12.63 23.45
CA LYS A 127 17.52 13.07 24.35
C LYS A 127 16.56 14.00 23.62
N GLN A 128 17.07 14.88 22.76
CA GLN A 128 16.27 15.82 22.00
C GLN A 128 15.46 15.12 20.91
N LEU A 129 16.07 14.20 20.17
CA LEU A 129 15.42 13.31 19.20
C LEU A 129 14.37 12.42 19.87
N ARG A 130 14.68 11.85 21.04
CA ARG A 130 13.73 11.05 21.83
C ARG A 130 12.56 11.88 22.32
N PHE A 131 12.83 13.07 22.83
CA PHE A 131 11.79 14.01 23.24
C PHE A 131 10.90 14.42 22.06
N GLU A 132 11.48 14.66 20.89
CA GLU A 132 10.74 15.00 19.68
C GLU A 132 9.92 13.82 19.15
N ALA A 133 10.48 12.60 19.16
CA ALA A 133 9.77 11.38 18.82
C ALA A 133 8.62 11.10 19.80
N GLU A 134 8.82 11.30 21.10
CA GLU A 134 7.78 11.18 22.12
C GLU A 134 6.69 12.24 21.94
N ALA A 135 7.06 13.49 21.62
CA ALA A 135 6.11 14.56 21.34
C ALA A 135 5.28 14.27 20.08
N GLU A 136 5.90 13.75 19.03
CA GLU A 136 5.21 13.37 17.79
C GLU A 136 4.26 12.18 18.01
N LEU A 137 4.68 11.19 18.80
CA LEU A 137 3.83 10.07 19.18
C LEU A 137 2.64 10.52 20.01
N LYS A 138 2.86 11.46 20.95
CA LYS A 138 1.78 12.07 21.73
C LYS A 138 0.80 12.84 20.84
N LYS A 139 1.27 13.64 19.88
CA LYS A 139 0.39 14.33 18.91
C LYS A 139 -0.44 13.34 18.11
N ARG A 140 0.16 12.24 17.64
CA ARG A 140 -0.55 11.16 16.93
C ARG A 140 -1.61 10.49 17.81
N GLN A 141 -1.30 10.24 19.08
CA GLN A 141 -2.26 9.70 20.04
C GLN A 141 -3.44 10.65 20.24
N GLU A 142 -3.19 11.94 20.49
CA GLU A 142 -4.24 12.95 20.66
C GLU A 142 -5.11 13.08 19.38
N LEU A 143 -4.50 13.07 18.19
CA LEU A 143 -5.24 13.05 16.92
C LEU A 143 -6.10 11.79 16.78
N GLY A 144 -5.56 10.62 17.17
CA GLY A 144 -6.29 9.36 17.19
C GLY A 144 -7.49 9.40 18.14
N GLU A 145 -7.33 9.94 19.35
CA GLU A 145 -8.43 10.12 20.31
C GLU A 145 -9.49 11.09 19.78
N ARG A 146 -9.07 12.21 19.19
CA ARG A 146 -9.98 13.17 18.56
C ARG A 146 -10.76 12.55 17.41
N LEU A 147 -10.10 11.73 16.59
CA LEU A 147 -10.76 10.98 15.52
C LEU A 147 -11.74 9.96 16.06
N LYS A 148 -11.39 9.21 17.11
CA LYS A 148 -12.31 8.28 17.79
C LYS A 148 -13.55 9.00 18.31
N HIS A 149 -13.37 10.09 19.05
CA HIS A 149 -14.47 10.87 19.60
C HIS A 149 -15.35 11.49 18.51
N ALA A 150 -14.75 11.98 17.42
CA ALA A 150 -15.49 12.48 16.26
C ALA A 150 -16.30 11.36 15.58
N ASN A 151 -15.70 10.16 15.45
CA ASN A 151 -16.38 9.01 14.87
C ASN A 151 -17.53 8.52 15.76
N GLU A 152 -17.35 8.44 17.08
CA GLU A 152 -18.41 8.08 18.04
C GLU A 152 -19.57 9.08 18.03
N SER A 153 -19.27 10.38 17.94
CA SER A 153 -20.27 11.45 17.83
C SER A 153 -21.07 11.39 16.52
N LEU A 154 -20.51 10.83 15.45
CA LEU A 154 -21.21 10.58 14.19
C LEU A 154 -22.10 9.33 14.28
N MET A 155 -21.64 8.28 14.96
CA MET A 155 -22.36 7.01 15.11
C MET A 155 -23.54 7.10 16.10
N GLY A 156 -23.51 8.02 17.07
CA GLY A 156 -24.61 8.25 18.02
C GLY A 156 -25.77 9.11 17.52
N LYS A 157 -25.78 9.51 16.24
CA LYS A 157 -26.81 10.37 15.62
C LYS A 157 -27.84 9.62 14.76
N GLN A 158 -27.93 8.29 14.87
CA GLN A 158 -28.99 7.49 14.25
C GLN A 158 -30.16 7.25 15.21
#